data_AF-N9N0V9-F1
#
_entry.id   AF-N9N0V9-F1
#
_cell.length_a   1.000
_cell.length_b   1.000
_cell.length_c   1.000
_cell.angle_alpha   90.00
_cell.angle_beta   90.00
_cell.angle_gamma   90.00
#
_symmetry.space_group_name_H-M   'P 1'
#
loop_
_entity.id
_entity.type
_entity.pdbx_description
1 polymer ?
#
loop_
_entity_poly.entity_id
_entity_poly.type
_entity_poly.pdbx_seq_one_letter_code
_entity_poly.pdbx_strand_id
1 'polypeptide(L)' 'MSTLKDLNTALFAQLDRLSNASKDDLADEVVRAQNMELISEQIIKTHSTQLEAVKLVAQYKGLNEDQKAPILEVNYEV' A
#
# COMPACT_ATOMS: atom_id res chain seq x y z
N MET A 1 7.36 -3.10 -11.44
CA MET A 1 6.61 -4.13 -10.69
C MET A 1 5.32 -3.48 -10.22
N SER A 2 4.23 -3.65 -10.96
CA SER A 2 2.99 -2.85 -10.76
C SER A 2 1.75 -3.48 -11.40
N THR A 3 1.72 -4.80 -11.60
CA THR A 3 0.57 -5.46 -12.25
C THR A 3 -0.17 -6.38 -11.28
N LEU A 4 -1.46 -6.64 -11.53
CA LEU A 4 -2.27 -7.62 -10.77
C LEU A 4 -1.63 -9.01 -10.75
N LYS A 5 -0.89 -9.36 -11.81
CA LYS A 5 -0.13 -10.61 -11.89
C LYS A 5 1.02 -10.65 -10.88
N ASP A 6 1.70 -9.53 -10.67
CA ASP A 6 2.78 -9.40 -9.67
C ASP A 6 2.22 -9.56 -8.24
N LEU A 7 1.03 -8.98 -7.99
CA LEU A 7 0.33 -9.12 -6.70
C LEU A 7 -0.05 -10.58 -6.41
N ASN A 8 -0.68 -11.26 -7.37
CA ASN A 8 -1.01 -12.68 -7.22
C ASN A 8 0.25 -13.53 -6.98
N THR A 9 1.33 -13.24 -7.69
CA THR A 9 2.61 -13.94 -7.50
C THR A 9 3.14 -13.73 -6.07
N ALA A 10 3.08 -12.51 -5.55
CA ALA A 10 3.50 -12.21 -4.18
C ALA A 10 2.62 -12.91 -3.13
N LEU A 11 1.29 -12.95 -3.34
CA LEU A 11 0.35 -13.62 -2.45
C LEU A 11 0.59 -15.13 -2.40
N PHE A 12 0.77 -15.78 -3.55
CA PHE A 12 1.07 -17.21 -3.58
C PHE A 12 2.43 -17.53 -2.96
N ALA A 13 3.44 -16.68 -3.17
CA ALA A 13 4.72 -16.82 -2.49
C ALA A 13 4.61 -16.65 -0.97
N GLN A 14 3.67 -15.84 -0.47
CA GLN A 14 3.39 -15.72 0.96
C GLN A 14 2.72 -16.98 1.51
N LEU A 15 1.75 -17.55 0.79
CA LEU A 15 1.09 -18.81 1.15
C LEU A 15 2.07 -19.98 1.17
N ASP A 16 2.98 -20.07 0.20
CA ASP A 16 4.00 -21.12 0.14
C ASP A 16 5.04 -21.01 1.26
N ARG A 17 5.37 -19.80 1.71
CA ARG A 17 6.22 -19.66 2.91
C ARG A 17 5.48 -20.08 4.18
N LEU A 18 4.21 -19.70 4.30
CA LEU A 18 3.40 -20.04 5.47
C LEU A 18 3.18 -21.56 5.59
N SER A 19 3.00 -22.26 4.46
CA SER A 19 2.80 -23.71 4.44
C SER A 19 4.08 -24.50 4.76
N ASN A 20 5.26 -23.91 4.56
CA ASN A 20 6.56 -24.55 4.80
C ASN A 20 7.27 -24.06 6.08
N ALA A 21 6.69 -23.13 6.83
CA ALA A 21 7.29 -22.58 8.04
C ALA A 21 7.30 -23.60 9.20
N SER A 22 8.41 -23.66 9.94
CA SER A 22 8.46 -24.41 11.20
C SER A 22 7.61 -23.70 12.27
N LYS A 23 7.31 -24.36 13.40
CA LYS A 23 6.51 -23.76 14.48
C LYS A 23 7.13 -22.47 15.04
N ASP A 24 8.46 -22.39 15.07
CA ASP A 24 9.17 -21.22 15.58
C ASP A 24 9.17 -20.09 14.53
N ASP A 25 9.31 -20.42 13.24
CA ASP A 25 9.25 -19.45 12.13
C ASP A 25 7.84 -18.90 11.87
N LEU A 26 6.80 -19.66 12.26
CA LEU A 26 5.41 -19.27 12.05
C LEU A 26 5.03 -18.01 12.85
N ALA A 27 5.56 -17.86 14.07
CA ALA A 27 5.31 -16.68 14.89
C ALA A 27 5.88 -15.42 14.22
N ASP A 28 7.09 -15.51 13.69
CA ASP A 28 7.74 -14.42 12.97
C ASP A 28 7.03 -14.09 11.65
N GLU A 29 6.56 -15.10 10.91
CA GLU A 29 5.78 -14.90 9.67
C GLU A 29 4.44 -14.23 9.94
N VAL A 30 3.77 -14.55 11.06
CA VAL A 30 2.53 -13.88 11.51
C VAL A 30 2.79 -12.41 11.85
N VAL A 31 3.83 -12.12 12.63
CA VAL A 31 4.21 -10.73 12.96
C VAL A 31 4.57 -9.94 11.70
N ARG A 32 5.30 -10.55 10.77
CA ARG A 32 5.61 -9.93 9.48
C ARG A 32 4.35 -9.63 8.68
N ALA A 33 3.40 -10.57 8.62
CA ALA A 33 2.13 -10.37 7.90
C ALA A 33 1.32 -9.21 8.50
N GLN A 34 1.22 -9.13 9.83
CA GLN A 34 0.55 -8.02 10.53
C GLN A 34 1.21 -6.67 10.23
N ASN A 35 2.54 -6.59 10.26
CA ASN A 35 3.26 -5.37 9.93
C ASN A 35 3.04 -4.95 8.47
N MET A 36 2.99 -5.91 7.54
CA MET A 36 2.69 -5.64 6.14
C MET A 36 1.27 -5.13 5.92
N GLU A 37 0.29 -5.66 6.66
CA GLU A 37 -1.09 -5.17 6.65
C GLU A 37 -1.15 -3.70 7.09
N LEU A 38 -0.54 -3.37 8.23
CA LEU A 38 -0.53 -2.00 8.78
C LEU A 38 0.09 -0.99 7.80
N ILE A 39 1.24 -1.34 7.22
CA ILE A 39 1.90 -0.48 6.22
C ILE A 39 1.03 -0.32 4.98
N SER A 40 0.41 -1.41 4.51
CA SER A 40 -0.46 -1.39 3.33
C SER A 40 -1.69 -0.52 3.55
N GLU A 41 -2.29 -0.58 4.74
CA GLU A 41 -3.44 0.26 5.11
C GLU A 41 -3.06 1.74 5.07
N GLN A 42 -1.89 2.11 5.59
CA GLN A 42 -1.41 3.49 5.59
C GLN A 42 -1.13 4.02 4.17
N ILE A 43 -0.57 3.17 3.30
CA ILE A 43 -0.37 3.49 1.88
C ILE A 43 -1.73 3.76 1.19
N ILE A 44 -2.71 2.88 1.42
CA ILE A 44 -4.05 3.03 0.83
C ILE A 44 -4.71 4.32 1.33
N LYS A 45 -4.70 4.59 2.65
CA LYS A 45 -5.25 5.83 3.23
C LYS A 45 -4.63 7.08 2.63
N THR A 46 -3.31 7.07 2.44
CA THR A 46 -2.55 8.17 1.81
C THR A 46 -3.03 8.40 0.38
N HIS A 47 -3.07 7.35 -0.45
CA HIS A 47 -3.52 7.47 -1.84
C HIS A 47 -5.00 7.84 -1.97
N SER A 48 -5.87 7.34 -1.09
CA SER A 48 -7.28 7.76 -1.03
C SER A 48 -7.40 9.26 -0.74
N THR A 49 -6.63 9.77 0.22
CA THR A 49 -6.59 11.21 0.55
C THR A 49 -6.10 12.05 -0.63
N GLN A 50 -5.05 11.59 -1.32
CA GLN A 50 -4.56 12.25 -2.53
C GLN A 50 -5.63 12.29 -3.62
N LEU A 51 -6.35 11.19 -3.83
CA LEU A 51 -7.41 11.11 -4.82
C LEU A 51 -8.59 12.03 -4.46
N GLU A 52 -8.96 12.12 -3.19
CA GLU A 52 -9.99 13.06 -2.71
C GLU A 52 -9.58 14.52 -2.92
N ALA A 53 -8.32 14.85 -2.66
CA ALA A 53 -7.79 16.19 -2.91
C ALA A 53 -7.84 16.54 -4.42
N VAL A 54 -7.45 15.61 -5.29
CA VAL A 54 -7.58 15.80 -6.75
C VAL A 54 -9.04 15.97 -7.17
N LYS A 55 -9.95 15.14 -6.64
CA LYS A 55 -11.40 15.26 -6.90
C LYS A 55 -11.93 16.63 -6.47
N LEU A 56 -11.49 17.13 -5.32
CA LEU A 56 -11.90 18.45 -4.82
C LEU A 56 -11.42 19.55 -5.77
N VAL A 57 -10.15 19.54 -6.17
CA VAL A 57 -9.63 20.53 -7.15
C VAL A 57 -10.40 20.43 -8.47
N ALA A 58 -10.67 19.22 -8.96
CA ALA A 58 -11.43 19.01 -10.18
C ALA A 58 -12.86 19.55 -10.12
N GLN A 59 -13.54 19.41 -8.97
CA GLN A 59 -14.90 19.96 -8.78
C GLN A 59 -14.94 21.49 -8.87
N TYR A 60 -13.94 22.17 -8.32
CA TYR A 60 -13.95 23.64 -8.23
C TYR A 60 -13.18 24.36 -9.35
N LYS A 61 -12.19 23.71 -9.97
CA LYS A 61 -11.33 24.30 -11.00
C LYS A 61 -11.41 23.59 -12.36
N GLY A 62 -12.18 22.51 -12.47
CA GLY A 62 -12.19 21.62 -13.65
C GLY A 62 -11.00 20.65 -13.63
N LEU A 63 -11.08 19.59 -14.43
CA LEU A 63 -10.00 18.60 -14.58
C LEU A 63 -9.11 19.02 -15.75
N ASN A 64 -7.81 19.20 -15.51
CA ASN A 64 -6.83 19.61 -16.52
C ASN A 64 -5.57 18.75 -16.42
N GLU A 65 -4.90 18.53 -17.55
CA GLU A 65 -3.75 17.60 -17.67
C GLU A 65 -2.56 18.00 -16.79
N ASP A 66 -2.50 19.26 -16.35
CA ASP A 66 -1.47 19.78 -15.46
C ASP A 66 -1.76 19.52 -13.96
N GLN A 67 -2.88 18.89 -13.61
CA GLN A 67 -3.22 18.58 -12.21
C GLN A 67 -2.36 17.44 -11.68
N LYS A 68 -1.29 17.80 -10.99
CA LYS A 68 -0.51 16.88 -10.19
C LYS A 68 -1.25 16.57 -8.90
N ALA A 69 -1.37 15.28 -8.59
CA ALA A 69 -1.84 14.86 -7.28
C ALA A 69 -0.91 15.43 -6.19
N PRO A 70 -1.45 15.99 -5.10
CA PRO A 70 -0.62 16.52 -4.03
C PRO A 70 0.22 15.38 -3.43
N ILE A 71 1.53 15.61 -3.34
CA ILE A 71 2.43 14.68 -2.66
C ILE A 71 2.27 14.96 -1.17
N LEU A 72 1.88 13.94 -0.40
CA LEU A 72 1.91 14.03 1.05
C LEU A 72 3.35 13.75 1.47
N GLU A 73 4.13 14.80 1.72
CA GLU A 73 5.48 14.66 2.27
C GLU A 73 5.40 14.09 3.69
N VAL A 74 5.94 12.88 3.86
CA VAL A 74 6.10 12.27 5.17
C VAL A 74 7.47 12.67 5.69
N ASN A 75 7.52 13.71 6.51
CA ASN A 75 8.73 14.09 7.23
C ASN A 75 8.95 13.09 8.37
N TYR A 76 9.88 12.16 8.20
CA TYR A 76 10.33 11.31 9.30
C TYR A 76 11.25 12.13 10.19
N GLU A 77 10.78 12.51 11.39
CA GLU A 77 11.69 12.92 12.46
C GLU A 77 12.46 11.69 12.93
N VAL A 78 13.78 11.76 12.82
CA VAL A 78 14.73 10.69 13.23
C VAL A 78 15.06 10.83 14.71
#